data_AF-A0A0P0NWN1-F1
#
_entry.id   AF-A0A0P0NWN1-F1
#
_cell.length_a   1.000
_cell.length_b   1.000
_cell.length_c   1.000
_cell.angle_alpha   90.00
_cell.angle_beta   90.00
_cell.angle_gamma   90.00
#
_symmetry.space_group_name_H-M   'P 1'
#
loop_
_entity.id
_entity.type
_entity.pdbx_description
1 polymer ?
#
loop_
_entity_poly.entity_id
_entity_poly.type
_entity_poly.pdbx_seq_one_letter_code
_entity_poly.pdbx_strand_id
1 'polypeptide(L)'
;MNRHELKTWPQYFAAVRSGKKRFEIRRNDRDFAVGDILVLREFDPDSDTYTGQVEERQITFLLSEEDYGVIHGFVAIGFGEVMPHADASPEAKLTAEQLATWHETQASNATLRAEGARKVSASYAAPTTGRAAMSVAADRHAGVAAAAEAEAGFHAAAAMIVRKG
;
A
#
# COMPACT_ATOMS: atom_id res chain seq x y z
N MET A 1 13.73 13.53 17.78
CA MET A 1 12.46 12.79 17.90
C MET A 1 11.34 13.81 17.99
N ASN A 2 10.66 14.03 16.88
CA ASN A 2 9.56 14.97 16.75
C ASN A 2 8.21 14.23 16.81
N ARG A 3 7.14 14.95 17.16
CA ARG A 3 5.77 14.43 17.18
C ARG A 3 4.96 15.16 16.10
N HIS A 4 4.36 14.41 15.19
CA HIS A 4 3.65 14.91 14.02
C HIS A 4 2.16 14.60 14.16
N GLU A 5 1.33 15.60 14.43
CA GLU A 5 -0.12 15.43 14.48
C GLU A 5 -0.73 15.44 13.07
N LEU A 6 -1.47 14.39 12.74
CA LEU A 6 -2.01 14.18 11.41
C LEU A 6 -3.47 13.73 11.48
N LYS A 7 -4.32 14.36 10.67
CA LYS A 7 -5.67 13.84 10.41
C LYS A 7 -5.60 12.51 9.68
N THR A 8 -6.48 11.57 10.06
CA THR A 8 -6.65 10.28 9.40
C THR A 8 -8.13 9.95 9.31
N TRP A 9 -8.63 9.59 8.14
CA TRP A 9 -10.05 9.26 7.96
C TRP A 9 -10.42 7.94 8.63
N PRO A 10 -11.68 7.73 9.03
CA PRO A 10 -12.09 6.61 9.88
C PRO A 10 -11.69 5.24 9.33
N GLN A 11 -11.87 5.01 8.02
CA GLN A 11 -11.51 3.74 7.38
C GLN A 11 -10.01 3.40 7.49
N TYR A 12 -9.13 4.39 7.36
CA TYR A 12 -7.69 4.20 7.43
C TYR A 12 -7.22 4.15 8.88
N PHE A 13 -7.83 4.96 9.73
CA PHE A 13 -7.57 4.97 11.16
C PHE A 13 -7.89 3.61 11.78
N ALA A 14 -9.06 3.03 11.48
CA ALA A 14 -9.42 1.68 11.90
C ALA A 14 -8.44 0.61 11.36
N ALA A 15 -7.97 0.75 10.12
CA ALA A 15 -6.97 -0.15 9.55
C ALA A 15 -5.59 -0.03 10.22
N VAL A 16 -5.18 1.17 10.63
CA VAL A 16 -3.93 1.40 11.38
C VAL A 16 -4.06 0.89 12.82
N ARG A 17 -5.19 1.16 13.47
CA ARG A 17 -5.48 0.68 14.82
C ARG A 17 -5.47 -0.84 14.91
N SER A 18 -6.11 -1.51 13.96
CA SER A 18 -6.14 -2.98 13.89
C SER A 18 -4.80 -3.61 13.49
N GLY A 19 -3.79 -2.83 13.14
CA GLY A 19 -2.49 -3.34 12.68
C GLY A 19 -2.47 -3.82 11.23
N LYS A 20 -3.63 -3.88 10.54
CA LYS A 20 -3.74 -4.25 9.12
C LYS A 20 -2.96 -3.31 8.21
N LYS A 21 -2.92 -2.02 8.55
CA LYS A 21 -2.18 -0.98 7.83
C LYS A 21 -1.00 -0.51 8.67
N ARG A 22 0.22 -0.82 8.21
CA ARG A 22 1.50 -0.51 8.90
C ARG A 22 2.32 0.56 8.19
N PHE A 23 1.65 1.42 7.43
CA PHE A 23 2.30 2.49 6.68
C PHE A 23 1.36 3.67 6.48
N GLU A 24 1.92 4.85 6.22
CA GLU A 24 1.24 6.05 5.75
C GLU A 24 1.90 6.56 4.47
N ILE A 25 1.14 7.25 3.61
CA ILE A 25 1.69 7.98 2.46
C ILE A 25 1.36 9.45 2.70
N ARG A 26 2.38 10.31 2.74
CA ARG A 26 2.23 11.72 3.07
C ARG A 26 3.10 12.59 2.18
N ARG A 27 2.66 13.82 1.93
CA ARG A 27 3.55 14.85 1.40
C ARG A 27 4.66 15.08 2.41
N ASN A 28 5.91 15.18 1.98
CA ASN A 28 7.03 15.45 2.89
C ASN A 28 7.19 16.95 3.13
N ASP A 29 6.25 17.54 3.87
CA ASP A 29 6.19 18.97 4.23
C ASP A 29 6.61 19.26 5.68
N ARG A 30 7.09 18.23 6.39
CA ARG A 30 7.41 18.23 7.83
C ARG A 30 8.75 17.59 8.14
N ASP A 31 9.52 17.24 7.11
CA ASP A 31 10.80 16.53 7.20
C ASP A 31 10.71 15.30 8.13
N PHE A 32 9.82 14.37 7.78
CA PHE A 32 9.62 13.14 8.56
C PHE A 32 10.95 12.35 8.66
N ALA A 33 11.26 11.84 9.85
CA ALA A 33 12.46 11.05 10.07
C ALA A 33 12.17 9.74 10.82
N VAL A 34 13.00 8.73 10.59
CA VAL A 34 13.00 7.49 11.39
C VAL A 34 13.24 7.85 12.86
N GLY A 35 12.42 7.29 13.75
CA GLY A 35 12.42 7.57 15.18
C GLY A 35 11.39 8.61 15.62
N ASP A 36 10.79 9.39 14.71
CA ASP A 36 9.69 10.31 15.03
C ASP A 36 8.38 9.57 15.37
N ILE A 37 7.42 10.28 15.96
CA ILE A 37 6.09 9.78 16.28
C ILE A 37 5.04 10.44 15.39
N LEU A 38 4.23 9.63 14.72
CA LEU A 38 2.97 10.05 14.14
C LEU A 38 1.85 9.96 15.18
N VAL A 39 1.14 11.05 15.39
CA VAL A 39 -0.08 11.11 16.20
C VAL A 39 -1.26 11.20 15.24
N LEU A 40 -1.82 10.06 14.89
CA LEU A 40 -2.95 9.95 13.98
C LEU A 40 -4.23 10.26 14.75
N ARG A 41 -4.93 11.31 14.34
CA ARG A 41 -6.21 11.73 14.93
C ARG A 41 -7.32 11.39 13.96
N GLU A 42 -8.27 10.57 14.40
CA GLU A 42 -9.41 10.22 13.57
C GLU A 42 -10.27 11.46 13.29
N PHE A 43 -10.48 11.72 12.01
CA PHE A 43 -11.19 12.89 11.51
C PHE A 43 -12.24 12.43 10.51
N ASP A 44 -13.51 12.68 10.81
CA ASP A 44 -14.63 12.36 9.95
C ASP A 44 -14.85 13.50 8.94
N PRO A 45 -14.62 13.27 7.63
CA PRO A 45 -14.79 14.30 6.61
C PRO A 45 -16.26 14.66 6.34
N ASP A 46 -17.22 13.80 6.68
CA ASP A 46 -18.64 14.06 6.43
C ASP A 46 -19.21 15.06 7.45
N SER A 47 -18.78 14.94 8.70
CA SER A 47 -19.14 15.88 9.77
C SER A 47 -18.16 17.04 9.96
N ASP A 48 -17.00 17.02 9.28
CA ASP A 48 -15.88 17.95 9.44
C ASP A 48 -15.38 18.04 10.90
N THR A 49 -15.47 16.93 11.65
CA THR A 49 -15.10 16.89 13.07
C THR A 49 -14.08 15.80 13.40
N TYR A 50 -13.35 16.00 14.50
CA TYR A 50 -12.57 14.93 15.12
C TYR A 50 -13.49 14.07 16.00
N THR A 51 -13.36 12.75 15.89
CA THR A 51 -14.13 11.82 16.74
C THR A 51 -13.56 11.74 18.17
N GLY A 52 -12.37 12.28 18.38
CA GLY A 52 -11.61 12.19 19.64
C GLY A 52 -10.69 10.98 19.71
N GLN A 53 -10.76 10.06 18.75
CA GLN A 53 -9.89 8.89 18.73
C GLN A 53 -8.48 9.24 18.23
N VAL A 54 -7.47 8.66 18.88
CA VAL A 54 -6.04 8.91 18.59
C VAL A 54 -5.28 7.59 18.56
N GLU A 55 -4.29 7.50 17.67
CA GLU A 55 -3.32 6.40 17.60
C GLU A 55 -1.91 6.97 17.42
N GLU A 56 -0.96 6.49 18.23
CA GLU A 56 0.44 6.85 18.09
C GLU A 56 1.23 5.74 17.40
N ARG A 57 2.09 6.12 16.46
CA ARG A 57 2.95 5.21 15.70
C ARG A 57 4.36 5.78 15.61
N GLN A 58 5.37 5.00 15.98
CA GLN A 58 6.76 5.38 15.75
C GLN A 58 7.16 5.05 14.31
N ILE A 59 7.77 6.01 13.62
CA ILE A 59 8.33 5.80 12.28
C ILE A 59 9.53 4.87 12.43
N THR A 60 9.42 3.67 11.86
CA THR A 60 10.49 2.67 11.84
C THR A 60 11.17 2.57 10.47
N PHE A 61 10.52 3.08 9.43
CA PHE A 61 11.04 3.06 8.07
C PHE A 61 10.51 4.25 7.27
N LEU A 62 11.31 4.76 6.34
CA LEU A 62 10.93 5.87 5.47
C LEU A 62 11.47 5.61 4.07
N LEU A 63 10.60 5.70 3.07
CA LEU A 63 10.97 5.78 1.66
C LEU A 63 10.60 7.16 1.15
N SER A 64 11.54 7.80 0.47
CA SER A 64 11.39 9.10 -0.16
C SER A 64 11.16 8.98 -1.67
N GLU A 65 10.97 10.12 -2.35
CA GLU A 65 10.92 10.18 -3.80
C GLU A 65 12.22 9.76 -4.50
N GLU A 66 13.35 9.76 -3.78
CA GLU A 66 14.62 9.21 -4.27
C GLU A 66 14.61 7.67 -4.27
N ASP A 67 13.64 7.06 -3.59
CA ASP A 67 13.45 5.62 -3.47
C ASP A 67 12.33 5.10 -4.40
N TYR A 68 12.53 3.89 -4.92
CA TYR A 68 11.70 3.28 -5.98
C TYR A 68 10.18 3.41 -5.76
N GLY A 69 9.50 4.07 -6.72
CA GLY A 69 8.04 4.02 -6.87
C GLY A 69 7.24 4.96 -5.96
N VAL A 70 7.90 5.79 -5.15
CA VAL A 70 7.23 6.86 -4.37
C VAL A 70 6.99 8.08 -5.27
N ILE A 71 5.83 8.71 -5.12
CA ILE A 71 5.46 9.90 -5.91
C ILE A 71 6.33 11.10 -5.48
N HIS A 72 6.77 11.91 -6.44
CA HIS A 72 7.54 13.13 -6.17
C HIS A 72 6.83 14.05 -5.16
N GLY A 73 7.55 14.50 -4.13
CA GLY A 73 7.08 15.31 -3.01
C GLY A 73 6.40 14.52 -1.90
N PHE A 74 6.33 13.19 -2.01
CA PHE A 74 5.74 12.30 -1.01
C PHE A 74 6.78 11.38 -0.39
N VAL A 75 6.41 10.85 0.78
CA VAL A 75 7.12 9.78 1.48
C VAL A 75 6.14 8.65 1.80
N ALA A 76 6.65 7.42 1.75
CA ALA A 76 5.98 6.28 2.36
C ALA A 76 6.62 6.04 3.73
N ILE A 77 5.81 6.21 4.77
CA ILE A 77 6.22 6.12 6.17
C ILE A 77 5.82 4.74 6.68
N GLY A 78 6.77 3.87 6.94
CA GLY A 78 6.56 2.59 7.61
C GLY A 78 6.62 2.77 9.13
N PHE A 79 5.69 2.12 9.82
CA PHE A 79 5.71 2.02 11.29
C PHE A 79 5.43 0.58 11.71
N GLY A 80 6.20 0.10 12.69
CA GLY A 80 6.20 -1.28 13.16
C GLY A 80 4.96 -1.66 13.98
N GLU A 81 5.00 -2.87 14.57
CA GLU A 81 3.98 -3.31 15.52
C GLU A 81 3.83 -2.32 16.68
N VAL A 82 2.59 -1.94 16.95
CA VAL A 82 2.22 -1.33 18.22
C VAL A 82 1.80 -2.43 19.16
N MET A 83 2.26 -2.33 20.42
CA MET A 83 1.80 -3.16 21.53
C MET A 83 0.27 -3.25 21.49
N PRO A 84 -0.33 -4.45 21.40
CA PRO A 84 -1.77 -4.58 21.30
C PRO A 84 -2.45 -3.85 22.46
N HIS A 85 -3.39 -2.97 22.16
CA HIS A 85 -4.33 -2.48 23.17
C HIS A 85 -5.10 -3.70 23.71
N ALA A 86 -5.32 -3.76 25.03
CA ALA A 86 -5.94 -4.91 25.71
C ALA A 86 -7.34 -5.29 25.18
N ASP A 87 -7.99 -4.39 24.43
CA ASP A 87 -9.32 -4.57 23.84
C ASP A 87 -9.27 -4.99 22.36
N ALA A 88 -8.08 -5.17 21.77
CA ALA A 88 -7.94 -5.73 20.43
C ALA A 88 -8.22 -7.24 20.49
N SER A 89 -9.40 -7.63 20.00
CA SER A 89 -9.81 -9.04 19.90
C SER A 89 -8.73 -9.87 19.20
N PRO A 90 -8.33 -11.04 19.74
CA PRO A 90 -7.30 -11.87 19.13
C PRO A 90 -7.72 -12.23 17.70
N GLU A 91 -6.81 -12.00 16.74
CA GLU A 91 -7.01 -12.33 15.34
C GLU A 91 -7.52 -13.77 15.20
N ALA A 92 -8.75 -13.92 14.72
CA ALA A 92 -9.25 -15.23 14.34
C ALA A 92 -8.40 -15.73 13.17
N LYS A 93 -7.86 -16.95 13.27
CA LYS A 93 -7.22 -17.61 12.13
C LYS A 93 -8.18 -17.59 10.94
N LEU A 94 -7.73 -17.07 9.80
CA LEU A 94 -8.50 -17.07 8.55
C LEU A 94 -8.96 -18.50 8.25
N THR A 95 -10.24 -18.66 7.95
CA THR A 95 -10.74 -19.95 7.44
C THR A 95 -10.13 -20.22 6.07
N ALA A 96 -10.14 -21.50 5.63
CA ALA A 96 -9.68 -21.87 4.30
C ALA A 96 -10.38 -21.04 3.20
N GLU A 97 -11.67 -20.77 3.35
CA GLU A 97 -12.43 -19.94 2.40
C GLU A 97 -11.97 -18.48 2.38
N GLN A 98 -11.70 -17.88 3.54
CA GLN A 98 -11.19 -16.50 3.62
C GLN A 98 -9.77 -16.40 3.04
N LEU A 99 -8.94 -17.43 3.24
CA LEU A 99 -7.60 -17.50 2.67
C LEU A 99 -7.64 -17.69 1.14
N ALA A 100 -8.54 -18.52 0.63
CA ALA A 100 -8.76 -18.66 -0.81
C ALA A 100 -9.23 -17.34 -1.45
N THR A 101 -10.19 -16.66 -0.82
CA THR A 101 -10.69 -15.35 -1.28
C THR A 101 -9.58 -14.30 -1.30
N TRP A 102 -8.66 -14.33 -0.33
CA TRP A 102 -7.50 -13.45 -0.31
C TRP A 102 -6.59 -13.70 -1.52
N HIS A 103 -6.30 -14.97 -1.83
CA HIS A 103 -5.51 -15.34 -3.01
C HIS A 103 -6.19 -14.92 -4.33
N GLU A 104 -7.51 -15.06 -4.45
CA GLU A 104 -8.27 -14.59 -5.62
C GLU A 104 -8.16 -13.07 -5.79
N THR A 105 -8.21 -12.34 -4.67
CA THR A 105 -8.05 -10.89 -4.65
C THR A 105 -6.62 -10.49 -5.08
N GLN A 106 -5.59 -11.18 -4.58
CA GLN A 106 -4.22 -10.92 -5.00
C GLN A 106 -4.00 -11.22 -6.50
N ALA A 107 -4.58 -12.31 -7.01
CA ALA A 107 -4.51 -12.65 -8.43
C ALA A 107 -5.15 -11.56 -9.31
N SER A 108 -6.31 -11.05 -8.90
CA SER A 108 -7.01 -9.97 -9.60
C SER A 108 -6.21 -8.66 -9.59
N ASN A 109 -5.64 -8.29 -8.45
CA ASN A 109 -4.80 -7.09 -8.33
C ASN A 109 -3.52 -7.20 -9.17
N ALA A 110 -2.90 -8.38 -9.21
CA ALA A 110 -1.72 -8.64 -10.03
C ALA A 110 -2.04 -8.56 -11.53
N THR A 111 -3.20 -9.05 -11.95
CA THR A 111 -3.71 -8.90 -13.32
C THR A 111 -3.83 -7.43 -13.71
N LEU A 112 -4.47 -6.61 -12.86
CA LEU A 112 -4.62 -5.16 -13.11
C LEU A 112 -3.27 -4.43 -13.19
N ARG A 113 -2.32 -4.79 -12.30
CA ARG A 113 -0.95 -4.25 -12.37
C ARG A 113 -0.27 -4.61 -13.68
N ALA A 114 -0.41 -5.85 -14.13
CA ALA A 114 0.17 -6.30 -15.38
C ALA A 114 -0.41 -5.51 -16.57
N GLU A 115 -1.73 -5.34 -16.63
CA GLU A 115 -2.39 -4.52 -17.66
C GLU A 115 -1.93 -3.07 -17.65
N GLY A 116 -1.84 -2.46 -16.47
CA GLY A 116 -1.32 -1.10 -16.32
C GLY A 116 0.11 -0.97 -16.82
N ALA A 117 0.98 -1.90 -16.43
CA ALA A 117 2.37 -1.93 -16.88
C ALA A 117 2.49 -2.16 -18.40
N ARG A 118 1.66 -3.02 -19.00
CA ARG A 118 1.60 -3.19 -20.46
C ARG A 118 1.21 -1.90 -21.18
N LYS A 119 0.19 -1.19 -20.68
CA LYS A 119 -0.23 0.10 -21.26
C LYS A 119 0.90 1.13 -21.20
N VAL A 120 1.64 1.19 -20.10
CA VAL A 120 2.80 2.08 -19.95
C VAL A 120 3.97 1.66 -20.86
N SER A 121 4.23 0.35 -20.98
CA SER A 121 5.23 -0.16 -21.93
C SER A 121 4.89 0.25 -23.36
N ALA A 122 3.64 0.06 -23.78
CA ALA A 122 3.18 0.42 -25.12
C ALA A 122 3.29 1.93 -25.40
N SER A 123 2.99 2.78 -24.40
CA SER A 123 3.10 4.24 -24.58
C SER A 123 4.55 4.72 -24.74
N TYR A 124 5.53 4.01 -24.18
CA TYR A 124 6.96 4.27 -24.40
C TYR A 124 7.49 3.69 -25.70
N ALA A 125 6.96 2.54 -26.14
CA ALA A 125 7.34 1.90 -27.40
C ALA A 125 6.83 2.69 -28.62
N ALA A 126 5.61 3.23 -28.54
CA ALA A 126 4.97 3.99 -29.62
C ALA A 126 4.30 5.27 -29.08
N PRO A 127 5.07 6.33 -28.79
CA PRO A 127 4.51 7.57 -28.24
C PRO A 127 3.64 8.30 -29.26
N THR A 128 2.43 8.70 -28.87
CA THR A 128 1.51 9.48 -29.72
C THR A 128 1.76 11.00 -29.69
N THR A 129 2.72 11.45 -28.87
CA THR A 129 2.98 12.87 -28.58
C THR A 129 4.10 13.48 -29.44
N GLY A 130 4.55 12.78 -30.49
CA GLY A 130 5.69 13.21 -31.33
C GLY A 130 7.05 13.06 -30.65
N ARG A 131 7.11 12.46 -29.45
CA ARG A 131 8.36 12.12 -28.76
C ARG A 131 9.00 10.88 -29.38
N ALA A 132 10.32 10.78 -29.30
CA ALA A 132 11.04 9.57 -29.67
C ALA A 132 10.66 8.39 -28.75
N ALA A 133 10.61 7.19 -29.31
CA ALA A 133 10.38 5.97 -28.55
C ALA A 133 11.50 5.75 -27.52
N MET A 134 11.13 5.26 -26.34
CA MET A 134 12.06 4.94 -25.25
C MET A 134 12.09 3.44 -25.00
N SER A 135 12.88 2.72 -25.81
CA SER A 135 12.92 1.25 -25.81
C SER A 135 13.27 0.66 -24.45
N VAL A 136 14.28 1.19 -23.75
CA VAL A 136 14.68 0.70 -22.42
C VAL A 136 13.55 0.87 -21.39
N ALA A 137 12.82 1.99 -21.45
CA ALA A 137 11.67 2.20 -20.57
C ALA A 137 10.51 1.26 -20.93
N ALA A 138 10.24 1.07 -22.23
CA ALA A 138 9.24 0.12 -22.71
C ALA A 138 9.54 -1.31 -22.24
N ASP A 139 10.79 -1.77 -22.42
CA ASP A 139 11.24 -3.11 -22.02
C ASP A 139 11.15 -3.32 -20.51
N ARG A 140 11.53 -2.30 -19.71
CA ARG A 140 11.39 -2.35 -18.25
C ARG A 140 9.93 -2.54 -17.84
N HIS A 141 9.01 -1.78 -18.41
CA HIS A 141 7.58 -1.91 -18.09
C HIS A 141 6.97 -3.21 -18.62
N ALA A 142 7.47 -3.75 -19.74
CA ALA A 142 7.11 -5.08 -20.22
C ALA A 142 7.56 -6.17 -19.24
N GLY A 143 8.78 -6.06 -18.68
CA GLY A 143 9.26 -6.96 -17.64
C GLY A 143 8.41 -6.92 -16.36
N VAL A 144 8.01 -5.72 -15.93
CA VAL A 144 7.07 -5.55 -14.78
C VAL A 144 5.72 -6.21 -15.08
N ALA A 145 5.20 -6.08 -16.30
CA ALA A 145 3.97 -6.73 -16.70
C ALA A 145 4.06 -8.26 -16.63
N ALA A 146 5.13 -8.84 -17.18
CA ALA A 146 5.35 -10.29 -17.18
C ALA A 146 5.48 -10.85 -15.76
N ALA A 147 6.20 -10.15 -14.86
CA ALA A 147 6.32 -10.55 -13.47
C ALA A 147 4.96 -10.53 -12.75
N ALA A 148 4.14 -9.50 -12.99
CA ALA A 148 2.80 -9.39 -12.42
C ALA A 148 1.82 -10.45 -12.97
N GLU A 149 1.94 -10.85 -14.24
CA GLU A 149 1.18 -11.99 -14.80
C GLU A 149 1.54 -13.31 -14.12
N ALA A 150 2.84 -13.56 -13.89
CA ALA A 150 3.30 -14.77 -13.22
C ALA A 150 2.79 -14.82 -11.77
N GLU A 151 2.82 -13.69 -11.07
CA GLU A 151 2.26 -13.54 -9.72
C GLU A 151 0.73 -13.78 -9.70
N ALA A 152 0.01 -13.27 -10.70
CA ALA A 152 -1.42 -13.51 -10.84
C ALA A 152 -1.73 -15.02 -11.00
N GLY A 153 -0.98 -15.70 -11.85
CA GLY A 153 -1.10 -17.14 -12.06
C GLY A 153 -0.81 -17.95 -10.79
N PHE A 154 0.24 -17.58 -10.05
CA PHE A 154 0.57 -18.21 -8.77
C PHE A 154 -0.59 -18.10 -7.77
N HIS A 155 -1.12 -16.90 -7.57
CA HIS A 155 -2.19 -16.69 -6.60
C HIS A 155 -3.52 -17.33 -7.03
N ALA A 156 -3.84 -17.37 -8.33
CA ALA A 156 -4.99 -18.12 -8.83
C ALA A 156 -4.84 -19.63 -8.54
N ALA A 157 -3.65 -20.20 -8.74
CA ALA A 157 -3.38 -21.60 -8.42
C ALA A 157 -3.46 -21.88 -6.91
N ALA A 158 -2.92 -20.97 -6.08
CA ALA A 158 -2.98 -21.08 -4.63
C ALA A 158 -4.43 -21.07 -4.12
N ALA A 159 -5.29 -20.18 -4.63
CA ALA A 159 -6.72 -20.16 -4.28
C ALA A 159 -7.41 -21.50 -4.57
N MET A 160 -7.14 -22.10 -5.74
CA MET A 160 -7.69 -23.40 -6.12
C MET A 160 -7.23 -24.54 -5.21
N ILE A 161 -5.97 -24.52 -4.77
CA ILE A 161 -5.44 -25.53 -3.84
C ILE A 161 -6.11 -25.39 -2.49
N VAL A 162 -6.21 -24.17 -1.96
CA VAL A 162 -6.79 -23.89 -0.64
C VAL A 162 -8.28 -24.26 -0.59
N ARG A 163 -9.05 -24.09 -1.67
CA ARG A 163 -10.47 -24.52 -1.71
C ARG A 163 -10.67 -26.04 -1.77
N LYS A 164 -9.65 -26.80 -2.19
CA LYS A 164 -9.73 -28.26 -2.35
C LYS A 164 -9.30 -29.04 -1.10
N GLY A 165 -8.58 -28.40 -0.18
CA GLY A 165 -8.13 -28.98 1.09
C GLY A 165 -9.05 -28.62 2.24
#